data_AF-A0A9P1CDC6-F1
#
_entry.id   AF-A0A9P1CDC6-F1
#
_cell.length_a   1.000
_cell.length_b   1.000
_cell.length_c   1.000
_cell.angle_alpha   90.00
_cell.angle_beta   90.00
_cell.angle_gamma   90.00
#
_symmetry.space_group_name_H-M   'P 1'
#
loop_
_entity.id
_entity.type
_entity.pdbx_description
1 polymer ?
#
loop_
_entity_poly.entity_id
_entity_poly.type
_entity_poly.pdbx_seq_one_letter_code
_entity_poly.pdbx_strand_id
1 'polypeptide(L)'
;MQLFPRCSLDPCPARWSLCGCKVQPRQRWSMYSAGKGYGSKGSSKGGSGKSKGGSKGPKGSKGSKGSDGADESDILVIGAGCTGALVAALLPLEAQRRGVPKPRVSVWEWGRGPAGRMTSFWSERDGARVVADVGAQVISLQDPSRLPPWMQDEVMVAENLSDTSERRKDWYHFYAVGGLPSLQRASLTQADVMELHFNRRVMNLRYEGRWWASYSERGTPRSAQWQDFGLLIFAGTAQDALNLSGLRDNLAPQQLQAMRGVRYDHRLALALIFRAHLASRLEKLCQGRAELVVEDSPIHLIARQDVKGRSHDNAVALVLHSTPAFAASNLQVAKQYNRPPKEPGKAALISSLAELLQMKVPELEKEVLDSKVVHWRQCQVQKPLQDLGSAMLVDPMLILAGDYLAQDAAGSFQGCLDSAEAAATMACDLLYGPSEKPAVRRWGKQQATKEEADGPAVSGKRWRAKG
;
A
#
# COMPACT_ATOMS: atom_id res chain seq x y z
N MET A 1 28.07 34.43 10.08
CA MET A 1 28.57 33.44 11.07
C MET A 1 27.39 33.08 11.95
N GLN A 2 27.04 31.78 12.06
CA GLN A 2 26.19 31.19 13.10
C GLN A 2 24.70 31.64 13.28
N LEU A 3 23.89 30.59 13.52
CA LEU A 3 22.71 30.49 14.40
C LEU A 3 21.34 31.05 13.95
N PHE A 4 20.37 30.13 13.85
CA PHE A 4 18.92 30.35 13.89
C PHE A 4 18.51 31.03 15.22
N PRO A 5 17.58 32.00 15.23
CA PRO A 5 17.05 32.55 16.46
C PRO A 5 15.94 31.66 17.05
N ARG A 6 16.03 31.43 18.36
CA ARG A 6 14.91 31.04 19.22
C ARG A 6 14.02 32.26 19.45
N CYS A 7 12.70 32.08 19.40
CA CYS A 7 11.74 33.01 19.99
C CYS A 7 10.89 32.28 21.03
N SER A 8 10.82 32.86 22.23
CA SER A 8 9.97 32.49 23.35
C SER A 8 8.86 33.54 23.55
N LEU A 9 7.62 33.06 23.73
CA LEU A 9 6.45 33.54 24.50
C LEU A 9 6.55 34.96 25.12
N ASP A 10 5.55 35.87 25.08
CA ASP A 10 4.09 35.71 25.32
C ASP A 10 3.33 37.07 25.05
N PRO A 11 2.02 37.29 25.36
CA PRO A 11 0.99 37.67 24.37
C PRO A 11 0.44 39.12 24.45
N CYS A 12 -0.16 39.62 23.34
CA CYS A 12 -1.30 40.55 23.40
C CYS A 12 -2.04 40.70 22.05
N PRO A 13 -3.33 41.09 22.05
CA PRO A 13 -4.28 40.82 20.97
C PRO A 13 -4.51 42.03 20.06
N ALA A 14 -4.69 41.82 18.75
CA ALA A 14 -5.54 42.68 17.92
C ALA A 14 -5.88 42.06 16.55
N ARG A 15 -7.19 41.88 16.35
CA ARG A 15 -7.97 42.17 15.14
C ARG A 15 -7.21 42.40 13.83
N TRP A 16 -7.40 41.52 12.86
CA TRP A 16 -7.40 41.91 11.44
C TRP A 16 -8.66 41.40 10.74
N SER A 17 -9.34 42.36 10.13
CA SER A 17 -10.56 42.27 9.35
C SER A 17 -10.31 41.69 7.95
N LEU A 18 -11.17 40.74 7.60
CA LEU A 18 -11.87 40.59 6.31
C LEU A 18 -11.27 41.32 5.09
N CYS A 19 -10.65 40.55 4.20
CA CYS A 19 -10.70 40.84 2.77
C CYS A 19 -11.13 39.56 2.03
N GLY A 20 -12.30 39.65 1.40
CA GLY A 20 -12.99 38.51 0.80
C GLY A 20 -12.44 38.12 -0.56
N CYS A 21 -12.06 36.84 -0.68
CA CYS A 21 -12.03 36.14 -1.95
C CYS A 21 -13.05 34.99 -1.87
N LYS A 22 -14.13 35.11 -2.65
CA LYS A 22 -15.16 34.09 -2.82
C LYS A 22 -14.54 32.86 -3.49
N VAL A 23 -14.33 31.78 -2.72
CA VAL A 23 -14.07 30.44 -3.25
C VAL A 23 -15.43 29.76 -3.43
N GLN A 24 -15.74 29.32 -4.66
CA GLN A 24 -16.95 28.56 -4.96
C GLN A 24 -16.88 27.16 -4.32
N PRO A 25 -18.01 26.59 -3.86
CA PRO A 25 -18.03 25.32 -3.16
C PRO A 25 -17.73 24.14 -4.11
N ARG A 26 -16.67 23.38 -3.77
CA ARG A 26 -16.36 22.08 -4.38
C ARG A 26 -17.47 21.07 -4.07
N GLN A 27 -17.74 20.22 -5.05
CA GLN A 27 -18.79 19.20 -5.05
C GLN A 27 -18.70 18.27 -3.82
N ARG A 28 -19.85 18.12 -3.15
CA ARG A 28 -20.07 17.15 -2.07
C ARG A 28 -19.98 15.73 -2.63
N TRP A 29 -19.06 14.94 -2.08
CA TRP A 29 -19.07 13.49 -2.23
C TRP A 29 -20.22 12.91 -1.40
N SER A 30 -21.17 12.24 -2.06
CA SER A 30 -22.22 11.45 -1.41
C SER A 30 -21.57 10.20 -0.80
N MET A 31 -21.44 10.16 0.53
CA MET A 31 -21.08 8.95 1.26
C MET A 31 -22.30 8.03 1.32
N TYR A 32 -22.20 6.84 0.71
CA TYR A 32 -23.10 5.75 1.03
C TYR A 32 -22.84 5.27 2.46
N SER A 33 -23.79 5.56 3.34
CA SER A 33 -23.87 5.06 4.70
C SER A 33 -23.92 3.53 4.71
N ALA A 34 -22.97 2.90 5.39
CA ALA A 34 -22.99 1.47 5.67
C ALA A 34 -24.01 1.16 6.77
N GLY A 35 -25.16 0.60 6.40
CA GLY A 35 -26.16 0.08 7.33
C GLY A 35 -25.61 -1.09 8.16
N LYS A 36 -25.66 -0.95 9.48
CA LYS A 36 -25.62 -2.05 10.44
C LYS A 36 -26.98 -2.73 10.47
N GLY A 37 -27.00 -4.06 10.58
CA GLY A 37 -28.22 -4.82 10.85
C GLY A 37 -27.96 -6.32 10.98
N TYR A 38 -27.59 -6.77 12.18
CA TYR A 38 -27.81 -8.15 12.62
C TYR A 38 -29.27 -8.28 13.06
N GLY A 39 -29.98 -9.28 12.54
CA GLY A 39 -31.36 -9.58 12.89
C GLY A 39 -31.69 -11.04 12.58
N SER A 40 -32.35 -11.69 13.53
CA SER A 40 -32.54 -13.13 13.75
C SER A 40 -33.48 -13.88 12.79
N LYS A 41 -33.20 -15.19 12.68
CA LYS A 41 -34.09 -16.36 12.53
C LYS A 41 -35.53 -16.13 12.01
N GLY A 42 -35.85 -16.83 10.91
CA GLY A 42 -37.21 -17.19 10.53
C GLY A 42 -37.20 -18.40 9.59
N SER A 43 -37.74 -19.53 10.06
CA SER A 43 -37.92 -20.78 9.34
C SER A 43 -39.14 -20.70 8.42
N SER A 44 -39.04 -21.12 7.17
CA SER A 44 -40.19 -21.69 6.45
C SER A 44 -39.75 -22.69 5.37
N LYS A 45 -40.37 -23.87 5.46
CA LYS A 45 -40.35 -24.96 4.48
C LYS A 45 -41.14 -24.55 3.24
N GLY A 46 -40.78 -25.12 2.09
CA GLY A 46 -41.75 -25.35 1.02
C GLY A 46 -41.17 -25.42 -0.38
N GLY A 47 -41.52 -26.49 -1.10
CA GLY A 47 -41.81 -26.37 -2.54
C GLY A 47 -40.79 -26.97 -3.49
N SER A 48 -40.86 -28.29 -3.66
CA SER A 48 -40.41 -29.01 -4.85
C SER A 48 -41.10 -28.50 -6.13
N GLY A 49 -40.34 -28.30 -7.21
CA GLY A 49 -40.90 -28.06 -8.54
C GLY A 49 -39.89 -28.43 -9.63
N LYS A 50 -40.02 -29.66 -10.14
CA LYS A 50 -39.37 -30.10 -11.40
C LYS A 50 -40.12 -29.47 -12.57
N SER A 51 -39.41 -28.93 -13.55
CA SER A 51 -39.87 -28.94 -14.94
C SER A 51 -38.70 -29.01 -15.92
N LYS A 52 -38.86 -29.90 -16.90
CA LYS A 52 -37.98 -30.17 -18.05
C LYS A 52 -38.43 -29.31 -19.24
N GLY A 53 -37.51 -29.09 -20.17
CA GLY A 53 -37.75 -28.54 -21.52
C GLY A 53 -36.79 -27.37 -21.77
N GLY A 54 -35.97 -27.29 -22.81
CA GLY A 54 -36.00 -27.93 -24.12
C GLY A 54 -35.71 -26.84 -25.14
N SER A 55 -34.54 -26.90 -25.79
CA SER A 55 -34.16 -26.29 -27.08
C SER A 55 -34.53 -24.82 -27.39
N LYS A 56 -33.50 -24.02 -27.71
CA LYS A 56 -33.27 -23.35 -29.01
C LYS A 56 -32.21 -22.27 -28.83
N GLY A 57 -31.08 -22.43 -29.51
CA GLY A 57 -30.10 -21.36 -29.63
C GLY A 57 -30.60 -20.24 -30.55
N PRO A 58 -30.13 -19.00 -30.38
CA PRO A 58 -30.25 -17.99 -31.41
C PRO A 58 -28.90 -17.78 -32.11
N LYS A 59 -28.85 -18.13 -33.40
CA LYS A 59 -28.06 -17.39 -34.39
C LYS A 59 -28.73 -16.02 -34.56
N GLY A 60 -27.95 -14.95 -34.51
CA GLY A 60 -28.48 -13.60 -34.71
C GLY A 60 -27.45 -12.53 -34.44
N SER A 61 -26.51 -12.38 -35.36
CA SER A 61 -25.69 -11.19 -35.55
C SER A 61 -26.58 -9.95 -35.69
N LYS A 62 -26.44 -8.97 -34.80
CA LYS A 62 -26.75 -7.57 -35.07
C LYS A 62 -25.67 -6.70 -34.44
N GLY A 63 -24.95 -5.98 -35.30
CA GLY A 63 -24.00 -4.97 -34.90
C GLY A 63 -24.65 -3.88 -34.07
N SER A 64 -23.91 -3.43 -33.06
CA SER A 64 -24.08 -2.16 -32.38
C SER A 64 -22.68 -1.61 -32.18
N LYS A 65 -22.27 -0.68 -33.05
CA LYS A 65 -22.12 0.75 -32.79
C LYS A 65 -20.70 1.05 -32.30
N GLY A 66 -20.09 2.02 -33.00
CA GLY A 66 -18.67 2.31 -32.99
C GLY A 66 -18.06 2.37 -31.61
N SER A 67 -16.91 1.73 -31.49
CA SER A 67 -15.89 2.11 -30.53
C SER A 67 -15.57 3.58 -30.77
N ASP A 68 -16.08 4.46 -29.90
CA ASP A 68 -15.45 5.76 -29.70
C ASP A 68 -13.98 5.48 -29.40
N GLY A 69 -13.08 6.04 -30.23
CA GLY A 69 -11.70 5.61 -30.36
C GLY A 69 -11.00 5.47 -29.02
N ALA A 70 -10.65 4.22 -28.66
CA ALA A 70 -9.80 3.94 -27.52
C ALA A 70 -8.42 4.55 -27.79
N ASP A 71 -8.01 5.49 -26.93
CA ASP A 71 -6.79 6.27 -27.12
C ASP A 71 -5.60 5.38 -26.77
N GLU A 72 -4.50 5.44 -27.53
CA GLU A 72 -3.26 4.71 -27.22
C GLU A 72 -2.64 5.17 -25.89
N SER A 73 -3.03 6.34 -25.38
CA SER A 73 -2.56 6.92 -24.13
C SER A 73 -3.38 6.56 -22.87
N ASP A 74 -4.30 5.59 -22.97
CA ASP A 74 -5.07 5.10 -21.81
C ASP A 74 -4.20 4.18 -20.92
N ILE A 75 -3.94 4.63 -19.69
CA ILE A 75 -3.14 3.93 -18.69
C ILE A 75 -4.05 3.39 -17.58
N LEU A 76 -3.94 2.10 -17.26
CA LEU A 76 -4.50 1.55 -16.02
C LEU A 76 -3.40 1.38 -14.96
N VAL A 77 -3.58 2.03 -13.82
CA VAL A 77 -2.82 1.78 -12.60
C VAL A 77 -3.59 0.80 -11.72
N ILE A 78 -3.01 -0.37 -11.49
CA ILE A 78 -3.58 -1.44 -10.65
C ILE A 78 -3.01 -1.31 -9.24
N GLY A 79 -3.86 -0.86 -8.31
CA GLY A 79 -3.54 -0.60 -6.91
C GLY A 79 -3.47 0.89 -6.60
N ALA A 80 -4.24 1.33 -5.60
CA ALA A 80 -4.22 2.68 -5.04
C ALA A 80 -3.55 2.69 -3.65
N GLY A 81 -2.51 1.88 -3.48
CA GLY A 81 -1.54 2.02 -2.39
C GLY A 81 -0.66 3.26 -2.56
N CYS A 82 0.34 3.42 -1.71
CA CYS A 82 1.25 4.58 -1.78
C CYS A 82 1.87 4.77 -3.17
N THR A 83 2.53 3.74 -3.71
CA THR A 83 3.17 3.81 -5.03
C THR A 83 2.16 4.11 -6.13
N GLY A 84 1.06 3.39 -6.21
CA GLY A 84 0.09 3.58 -7.30
C GLY A 84 -0.60 4.94 -7.28
N ALA A 85 -0.93 5.46 -6.08
CA ALA A 85 -1.47 6.81 -5.95
C ALA A 85 -0.43 7.87 -6.34
N LEU A 86 0.84 7.70 -5.96
CA LEU A 86 1.93 8.59 -6.38
C LEU A 86 2.16 8.53 -7.90
N VAL A 87 2.18 7.34 -8.51
CA VAL A 87 2.30 7.18 -9.97
C VAL A 87 1.21 7.95 -10.68
N ALA A 88 -0.05 7.79 -10.26
CA ALA A 88 -1.18 8.51 -10.86
C ALA A 88 -1.00 10.03 -10.78
N ALA A 89 -0.47 10.56 -9.67
CA ALA A 89 -0.20 11.98 -9.49
C ALA A 89 1.00 12.49 -10.30
N LEU A 90 2.03 11.66 -10.45
CA LEU A 90 3.29 12.02 -11.13
C LEU A 90 3.20 11.90 -12.65
N LEU A 91 2.36 11.02 -13.19
CA LEU A 91 2.19 10.84 -14.64
C LEU A 91 1.85 12.15 -15.38
N PRO A 92 0.83 12.95 -14.97
CA PRO A 92 0.56 14.25 -15.58
C PRO A 92 1.72 15.25 -15.47
N LEU A 93 2.44 15.23 -14.34
CA LEU A 93 3.55 16.15 -14.09
C LEU A 93 4.76 15.80 -14.96
N GLU A 94 5.06 14.51 -15.13
CA GLU A 94 6.13 14.03 -15.98
C GLU A 94 5.83 14.32 -17.47
N ALA A 95 4.59 14.10 -17.90
CA ALA A 95 4.14 14.48 -19.25
C ALA A 95 4.29 15.99 -19.49
N GLN A 96 3.85 16.82 -18.53
CA GLN A 96 4.02 18.26 -18.60
C GLN A 96 5.49 18.68 -18.68
N ARG A 97 6.36 18.08 -17.86
CA ARG A 97 7.81 18.35 -17.86
C ARG A 97 8.46 18.06 -19.21
N ARG A 98 7.94 17.08 -19.95
CA ARG A 98 8.41 16.68 -21.28
C ARG A 98 7.73 17.44 -22.42
N GLY A 99 6.72 18.26 -22.14
CA GLY A 99 5.93 18.94 -23.17
C GLY A 99 5.08 18.01 -24.04
N VAL A 100 4.65 16.86 -23.50
CA VAL A 100 3.81 15.88 -24.19
C VAL A 100 2.37 15.89 -23.63
N PRO A 101 1.37 15.34 -24.36
CA PRO A 101 -0.02 15.32 -23.89
C PRO A 101 -0.18 14.65 -22.52
N LYS A 102 -1.12 15.16 -21.70
CA LYS A 102 -1.48 14.54 -20.42
C LYS A 102 -2.07 13.14 -20.68
N PRO A 103 -1.53 12.06 -20.09
CA PRO A 103 -2.07 10.72 -20.27
C PRO A 103 -3.41 10.57 -19.56
N ARG A 104 -4.28 9.69 -20.09
CA ARG A 104 -5.57 9.35 -19.48
C ARG A 104 -5.36 8.22 -18.48
N VAL A 105 -5.49 8.52 -17.20
CA VAL A 105 -5.18 7.57 -16.12
C VAL A 105 -6.46 7.06 -15.47
N SER A 106 -6.64 5.74 -15.48
CA SER A 106 -7.61 5.01 -14.65
C SER A 106 -6.89 4.32 -13.50
N VAL A 107 -7.50 4.30 -12.30
CA VAL A 107 -6.94 3.64 -11.11
C VAL A 107 -7.96 2.65 -10.56
N TRP A 108 -7.56 1.38 -10.44
CA TRP A 108 -8.39 0.33 -9.85
C TRP A 108 -7.79 -0.22 -8.57
N GLU A 109 -8.58 -0.26 -7.51
CA GLU A 109 -8.20 -0.72 -6.19
C GLU A 109 -9.22 -1.71 -5.63
N TRP A 110 -8.72 -2.83 -5.11
CA TRP A 110 -9.57 -3.85 -4.50
C TRP A 110 -10.09 -3.43 -3.11
N GLY A 111 -9.31 -2.65 -2.38
CA GLY A 111 -9.69 -2.02 -1.13
C GLY A 111 -10.90 -1.11 -1.29
N ARG A 112 -11.55 -0.81 -0.15
CA ARG A 112 -12.69 0.13 -0.09
C ARG A 112 -12.31 1.60 -0.27
N GLY A 113 -11.01 1.88 -0.35
CA GLY A 113 -10.43 3.20 -0.41
C GLY A 113 -8.93 3.09 -0.64
N PRO A 114 -8.25 4.22 -0.86
CA PRO A 114 -6.84 4.23 -1.20
C PRO A 114 -6.01 4.14 0.07
N ALA A 115 -5.11 3.16 0.14
CA ALA A 115 -4.31 2.94 1.34
C ALA A 115 -3.24 1.85 1.16
N GLY A 116 -3.64 0.69 0.62
CA GLY A 116 -2.81 -0.52 0.70
C GLY A 116 -2.34 -0.80 2.13
N ARG A 117 -1.01 -0.92 2.32
CA ARG A 117 -0.34 -1.12 3.62
C ARG A 117 -0.25 0.14 4.50
N MET A 118 -0.79 1.27 4.06
CA MET A 118 -0.89 2.51 4.83
C MET A 118 -2.33 2.76 5.30
N THR A 119 -3.11 1.69 5.51
CA THR A 119 -4.52 1.81 5.88
C THR A 119 -4.72 2.20 7.34
N SER A 120 -5.77 2.98 7.60
CA SER A 120 -6.23 3.30 8.96
C SER A 120 -7.59 2.67 9.23
N PHE A 121 -7.74 2.18 10.45
CA PHE A 121 -9.03 1.94 11.05
C PHE A 121 -9.57 3.24 11.66
N TRP A 122 -10.89 3.38 11.73
CA TRP A 122 -11.52 4.52 12.37
C TRP A 122 -12.91 4.18 12.89
N SER A 123 -13.38 4.99 13.84
CA SER A 123 -14.72 4.92 14.43
C SER A 123 -15.21 6.34 14.67
N GLU A 124 -16.50 6.61 14.47
CA GLU A 124 -17.08 7.90 14.86
C GLU A 124 -17.49 7.86 16.33
N ARG A 125 -17.14 8.91 17.06
CA ARG A 125 -17.47 9.12 18.47
C ARG A 125 -17.82 10.58 18.67
N ASP A 126 -19.06 10.84 19.08
CA ASP A 126 -19.57 12.18 19.39
C ASP A 126 -19.30 13.22 18.29
N GLY A 127 -19.50 12.83 17.02
CA GLY A 127 -19.29 13.70 15.86
C GLY A 127 -17.82 13.87 15.44
N ALA A 128 -16.87 13.25 16.16
CA ALA A 128 -15.46 13.22 15.80
C ALA A 128 -15.02 11.85 15.30
N ARG A 129 -14.10 11.83 14.34
CA ARG A 129 -13.53 10.61 13.78
C ARG A 129 -12.23 10.26 14.49
N VAL A 130 -12.23 9.16 15.24
CA VAL A 130 -11.04 8.63 15.91
C VAL A 130 -10.32 7.68 14.96
N VAL A 131 -9.03 7.92 14.70
CA VAL A 131 -8.26 7.23 13.64
C VAL A 131 -7.08 6.46 14.21
N ALA A 132 -6.85 5.25 13.70
CA ALA A 132 -5.75 4.37 14.08
C ALA A 132 -5.06 3.77 12.84
N ASP A 133 -3.80 4.11 12.59
CA ASP A 133 -3.04 3.58 11.46
C ASP A 133 -2.64 2.12 11.72
N VAL A 134 -3.25 1.16 11.03
CA VAL A 134 -3.02 -0.27 11.29
C VAL A 134 -1.91 -0.88 10.44
N GLY A 135 -1.30 -0.08 9.56
CA GLY A 135 -0.16 -0.46 8.73
C GLY A 135 1.10 0.30 9.15
N ALA A 136 1.73 0.99 8.20
CA ALA A 136 2.80 1.94 8.51
C ALA A 136 2.37 2.92 9.63
N GLN A 137 3.32 3.36 10.47
CA GLN A 137 3.04 4.32 11.55
C GLN A 137 3.44 5.75 11.21
N VAL A 138 4.38 5.92 10.28
CA VAL A 138 4.88 7.18 9.76
C VAL A 138 5.21 7.01 8.27
N ILE A 139 5.44 8.13 7.58
CA ILE A 139 6.24 8.14 6.36
C ILE A 139 7.67 8.58 6.69
N SER A 140 8.63 8.12 5.89
CA SER A 140 10.04 8.46 6.07
C SER A 140 10.67 8.86 4.74
N LEU A 141 11.49 9.91 4.76
CA LEU A 141 12.21 10.46 3.61
C LEU A 141 13.66 10.74 4.00
N GLN A 142 14.59 10.49 3.10
CA GLN A 142 15.99 10.87 3.31
C GLN A 142 16.16 12.40 3.23
N ASP A 143 15.44 13.04 2.30
CA ASP A 143 15.39 14.48 2.13
C ASP A 143 13.94 14.97 2.23
N PRO A 144 13.61 15.84 3.20
CA PRO A 144 12.25 16.32 3.40
C PRO A 144 11.77 17.19 2.23
N SER A 145 12.67 17.75 1.41
CA SER A 145 12.31 18.52 0.21
C SER A 145 11.60 17.67 -0.85
N ARG A 146 11.77 16.34 -0.79
CA ARG A 146 11.10 15.38 -1.67
C ARG A 146 9.66 15.09 -1.29
N LEU A 147 9.18 15.63 -0.16
CA LEU A 147 7.78 15.52 0.19
C LEU A 147 6.92 16.24 -0.87
N PRO A 148 6.02 15.53 -1.56
CA PRO A 148 5.25 16.16 -2.64
C PRO A 148 4.45 17.37 -2.14
N PRO A 149 4.41 18.49 -2.88
CA PRO A 149 3.75 19.71 -2.43
C PRO A 149 2.30 19.52 -1.99
N TRP A 150 1.54 18.66 -2.68
CA TRP A 150 0.14 18.35 -2.36
C TRP A 150 -0.04 17.53 -1.08
N MET A 151 1.03 17.08 -0.43
CA MET A 151 0.99 16.35 0.85
C MET A 151 1.47 17.19 2.04
N GLN A 152 2.04 18.37 1.81
CA GLN A 152 2.69 19.14 2.88
C GLN A 152 1.71 19.52 4.01
N ASP A 153 0.49 19.90 3.65
CA ASP A 153 -0.56 20.24 4.62
C ASP A 153 -1.16 19.03 5.35
N GLU A 154 -0.88 17.81 4.86
CA GLU A 154 -1.41 16.58 5.44
C GLU A 154 -0.47 15.97 6.49
N VAL A 155 0.73 16.51 6.64
CA VAL A 155 1.77 15.93 7.50
C VAL A 155 2.22 16.85 8.62
N MET A 156 2.78 16.24 9.66
CA MET A 156 3.53 16.91 10.71
C MET A 156 4.80 16.13 11.02
N VAL A 157 5.84 16.80 11.49
CA VAL A 157 7.09 16.14 11.91
C VAL A 157 6.78 15.12 13.01
N ALA A 158 7.33 13.92 12.87
CA ALA A 158 7.15 12.86 13.85
C ALA A 158 8.27 12.88 14.89
N GLU A 159 7.89 12.94 16.17
CA GLU A 159 8.80 13.02 17.31
C GLU A 159 8.58 11.85 18.26
N ASN A 160 9.55 11.59 19.16
CA ASN A 160 9.45 10.57 20.20
C ASN A 160 9.12 9.15 19.68
N LEU A 161 9.59 8.84 18.48
CA LEU A 161 9.46 7.53 17.84
C LEU A 161 10.39 6.51 18.48
N SER A 162 10.00 5.24 18.51
CA SER A 162 10.88 4.16 18.97
C SER A 162 11.87 3.77 17.87
N ASP A 163 13.03 3.28 18.31
CA ASP A 163 14.04 2.71 17.42
C ASP A 163 13.62 1.30 17.02
N THR A 164 13.39 1.09 15.71
CA THR A 164 13.01 -0.22 15.17
C THR A 164 14.00 -0.60 14.08
N SER A 165 14.17 -1.89 13.81
CA SER A 165 15.10 -2.38 12.78
C SER A 165 14.81 -1.84 11.38
N GLU A 166 13.56 -1.44 11.12
CA GLU A 166 13.11 -0.88 9.85
C GLU A 166 13.29 0.64 9.76
N ARG A 167 13.50 1.32 10.90
CA ARG A 167 13.55 2.77 10.96
C ARG A 167 14.97 3.28 10.76
N ARG A 168 15.16 4.05 9.68
CA ARG A 168 16.41 4.75 9.38
C ARG A 168 16.51 6.00 10.26
N LYS A 169 17.49 6.03 11.18
CA LYS A 169 17.67 7.13 12.15
C LYS A 169 18.11 8.44 11.53
N ASP A 170 18.77 8.36 10.38
CA ASP A 170 19.28 9.47 9.60
C ASP A 170 18.21 10.11 8.69
N TRP A 171 16.98 9.61 8.73
CA TRP A 171 15.88 10.06 7.88
C TRP A 171 14.89 10.94 8.64
N TYR A 172 14.15 11.73 7.88
CA TYR A 172 13.06 12.55 8.37
C TYR A 172 11.79 11.72 8.43
N HIS A 173 11.04 11.85 9.53
CA HIS A 173 9.82 11.09 9.77
C HIS A 173 8.63 12.02 9.91
N PHE A 174 7.49 11.62 9.38
CA PHE A 174 6.27 12.42 9.45
C PHE A 174 5.04 11.56 9.80
N TYR A 175 4.18 12.11 10.65
CA TYR A 175 2.82 11.64 10.82
C TYR A 175 1.92 12.26 9.77
N ALA A 176 0.84 11.58 9.37
CA ALA A 176 -0.22 12.18 8.57
C ALA A 176 -1.39 12.57 9.47
N VAL A 177 -1.74 13.85 9.59
CA VAL A 177 -2.72 14.32 10.59
C VAL A 177 -4.09 13.65 10.36
N GLY A 178 -4.55 13.53 9.11
CA GLY A 178 -5.80 12.86 8.75
C GLY A 178 -5.79 11.31 8.73
N GLY A 179 -4.75 10.67 9.27
CA GLY A 179 -4.45 9.25 9.04
C GLY A 179 -3.66 9.04 7.76
N LEU A 180 -2.82 8.01 7.67
CA LEU A 180 -1.98 7.80 6.47
C LEU A 180 -2.74 7.74 5.13
N PRO A 181 -3.99 7.20 5.02
CA PRO A 181 -4.82 7.26 3.81
C PRO A 181 -5.14 8.66 3.29
N SER A 182 -4.92 9.72 4.10
CA SER A 182 -5.01 11.11 3.62
C SER A 182 -3.99 11.37 2.50
N LEU A 183 -2.77 10.84 2.61
CA LEU A 183 -1.71 11.06 1.64
C LEU A 183 -2.04 10.47 0.27
N GLN A 184 -2.55 9.22 0.23
CA GLN A 184 -2.99 8.64 -1.05
C GLN A 184 -4.20 9.36 -1.62
N ARG A 185 -5.12 9.86 -0.78
CA ARG A 185 -6.25 10.68 -1.25
C ARG A 185 -5.77 12.01 -1.84
N ALA A 186 -4.79 12.66 -1.22
CA ALA A 186 -4.18 13.88 -1.74
C ALA A 186 -3.54 13.62 -3.11
N SER A 187 -2.77 12.53 -3.26
CA SER A 187 -2.22 12.14 -4.56
C SER A 187 -3.29 11.86 -5.62
N LEU A 188 -4.34 11.10 -5.29
CA LEU A 188 -5.41 10.83 -6.26
C LEU A 188 -6.21 12.08 -6.63
N THR A 189 -6.31 13.04 -5.71
CA THR A 189 -6.91 14.35 -5.98
C THR A 189 -6.01 15.18 -6.89
N GLN A 190 -4.68 15.16 -6.67
CA GLN A 190 -3.69 15.79 -7.52
C GLN A 190 -3.67 15.19 -8.94
N ALA A 191 -3.84 13.88 -9.04
CA ALA A 191 -3.80 13.14 -10.30
C ALA A 191 -4.93 13.54 -11.25
N ASP A 192 -6.11 13.92 -10.72
CA ASP A 192 -7.31 14.19 -11.50
C ASP A 192 -7.58 13.04 -12.49
N VAL A 193 -7.73 11.84 -11.94
CA VAL A 193 -7.86 10.58 -12.69
C VAL A 193 -9.19 10.53 -13.43
N MET A 194 -9.18 9.94 -14.63
CA MET A 194 -10.38 9.78 -15.45
C MET A 194 -11.38 8.82 -14.78
N GLU A 195 -10.88 7.70 -14.25
CA GLU A 195 -11.70 6.73 -13.54
C GLU A 195 -10.99 6.29 -12.25
N LEU A 196 -11.73 6.27 -11.15
CA LEU A 196 -11.27 5.75 -9.86
C LEU A 196 -12.26 4.72 -9.33
N HIS A 197 -11.85 3.45 -9.33
CA HIS A 197 -12.70 2.36 -8.87
C HIS A 197 -12.13 1.68 -7.63
N PHE A 198 -12.86 1.79 -6.52
CA PHE A 198 -12.64 0.99 -5.32
C PHE A 198 -13.49 -0.28 -5.34
N ASN A 199 -13.13 -1.28 -4.53
CA ASN A 199 -13.74 -2.60 -4.53
C ASN A 199 -13.65 -3.35 -5.88
N ARG A 200 -12.72 -2.94 -6.75
CA ARG A 200 -12.51 -3.54 -8.06
C ARG A 200 -11.19 -4.32 -8.05
N ARG A 201 -11.28 -5.64 -8.13
CA ARG A 201 -10.10 -6.52 -8.18
C ARG A 201 -9.86 -6.99 -9.59
N VAL A 202 -8.66 -6.73 -10.10
CA VAL A 202 -8.16 -7.35 -11.33
C VAL A 202 -7.97 -8.85 -11.08
N MET A 203 -8.56 -9.67 -11.96
CA MET A 203 -8.56 -11.12 -11.84
C MET A 203 -7.59 -11.78 -12.82
N ASN A 204 -7.53 -11.29 -14.05
CA ASN A 204 -6.64 -11.76 -15.11
C ASN A 204 -6.31 -10.61 -16.05
N LEU A 205 -5.13 -10.69 -16.66
CA LEU A 205 -4.70 -9.85 -17.76
C LEU A 205 -4.54 -10.70 -19.03
N ARG A 206 -4.68 -10.07 -20.20
CA ARG A 206 -4.25 -10.64 -21.48
C ARG A 206 -3.83 -9.52 -22.41
N TYR A 207 -2.91 -9.79 -23.32
CA TYR A 207 -2.46 -8.83 -24.31
C TYR A 207 -2.89 -9.27 -25.71
N GLU A 208 -3.65 -8.41 -26.40
CA GLU A 208 -4.20 -8.65 -27.74
C GLU A 208 -4.02 -7.36 -28.57
N GLY A 209 -2.78 -6.88 -28.70
CA GLY A 209 -2.44 -5.56 -29.27
C GLY A 209 -2.66 -4.39 -28.30
N ARG A 210 -3.56 -4.57 -27.33
CA ARG A 210 -3.75 -3.76 -26.12
C ARG A 210 -3.90 -4.68 -24.92
N TRP A 211 -3.73 -4.13 -23.72
CA TRP A 211 -3.94 -4.87 -22.48
C TRP A 211 -5.40 -4.92 -22.11
N TRP A 212 -5.95 -6.12 -21.96
CA TRP A 212 -7.28 -6.33 -21.42
C TRP A 212 -7.19 -6.77 -19.96
N ALA A 213 -7.83 -6.02 -19.07
CA ALA A 213 -7.94 -6.34 -17.66
C ALA A 213 -9.35 -6.85 -17.33
N SER A 214 -9.45 -8.09 -16.88
CA SER A 214 -10.69 -8.59 -16.28
C SER A 214 -10.78 -8.18 -14.84
N TYR A 215 -11.99 -7.83 -14.38
CA TYR A 215 -12.19 -7.45 -12.99
C TYR A 215 -13.45 -8.06 -12.39
N SER A 216 -13.43 -8.11 -11.06
CA SER A 216 -14.61 -8.39 -10.24
C SER A 216 -14.86 -7.20 -9.33
N GLU A 217 -16.14 -6.87 -9.15
CA GLU A 217 -16.57 -5.86 -8.20
C GLU A 217 -17.22 -6.52 -7.00
N ARG A 218 -16.97 -5.97 -5.81
CA ARG A 218 -17.57 -6.52 -4.61
C ARG A 218 -19.09 -6.32 -4.63
N GLY A 219 -19.84 -7.42 -4.64
CA GLY A 219 -21.30 -7.40 -4.61
C GLY A 219 -21.97 -7.61 -5.98
N THR A 220 -21.19 -7.75 -7.06
CA THR A 220 -21.73 -8.12 -8.38
C THR A 220 -21.66 -9.64 -8.59
N PRO A 221 -22.64 -10.24 -9.29
CA PRO A 221 -22.54 -11.64 -9.74
C PRO A 221 -21.28 -11.85 -10.58
N ARG A 222 -20.66 -13.04 -10.52
CA ARG A 222 -19.36 -13.39 -11.13
C ARG A 222 -19.35 -13.40 -12.67
N SER A 223 -19.88 -12.40 -13.35
CA SER A 223 -19.54 -12.13 -14.74
C SER A 223 -18.30 -11.23 -14.75
N ALA A 224 -17.15 -11.79 -15.11
CA ALA A 224 -15.94 -11.00 -15.30
C ALA A 224 -16.15 -10.01 -16.44
N GLN A 225 -16.16 -8.72 -16.11
CA GLN A 225 -16.13 -7.64 -17.08
C GLN A 225 -14.68 -7.42 -17.54
N TRP A 226 -14.51 -6.98 -18.78
CA TRP A 226 -13.21 -6.70 -19.39
C TRP A 226 -13.18 -5.26 -19.88
N GLN A 227 -12.03 -4.61 -19.73
CA GLN A 227 -11.74 -3.29 -20.28
C GLN A 227 -10.30 -3.28 -20.79
N ASP A 228 -10.06 -2.59 -21.90
CA ASP A 228 -8.75 -2.51 -22.53
C ASP A 228 -8.03 -1.18 -22.22
N PHE A 229 -6.70 -1.23 -22.26
CA PHE A 229 -5.78 -0.13 -21.95
C PHE A 229 -4.53 -0.23 -22.84
N GLY A 230 -3.93 0.90 -23.20
CA GLY A 230 -2.68 0.94 -23.96
C GLY A 230 -1.49 0.50 -23.12
N LEU A 231 -1.46 0.90 -21.85
CA LEU A 231 -0.36 0.60 -20.92
C LEU A 231 -0.91 0.21 -19.54
N LEU A 232 -0.25 -0.76 -18.91
CA LEU A 232 -0.55 -1.15 -17.52
C LEU A 232 0.59 -0.76 -16.58
N ILE A 233 0.24 -0.24 -15.40
CA ILE A 233 1.16 -0.11 -14.28
C ILE A 233 0.61 -0.92 -13.12
N PHE A 234 1.32 -1.97 -12.73
CA PHE A 234 0.98 -2.78 -11.58
C PHE A 234 1.71 -2.27 -10.34
N ALA A 235 0.94 -1.70 -9.40
CA ALA A 235 1.43 -1.11 -8.14
C ALA A 235 1.03 -1.94 -6.91
N GLY A 236 1.08 -3.27 -7.03
CA GLY A 236 0.84 -4.23 -5.95
C GLY A 236 2.13 -4.76 -5.31
N THR A 237 2.04 -5.80 -4.48
CA THR A 237 3.25 -6.47 -3.96
C THR A 237 3.85 -7.43 -5.01
N ALA A 238 5.11 -7.81 -4.85
CA ALA A 238 5.74 -8.79 -5.74
C ALA A 238 4.98 -10.13 -5.74
N GLN A 239 4.44 -10.54 -4.60
CA GLN A 239 3.65 -11.77 -4.50
C GLN A 239 2.29 -11.64 -5.20
N ASP A 240 1.67 -10.46 -5.18
CA ASP A 240 0.42 -10.22 -5.91
C ASP A 240 0.64 -10.27 -7.42
N ALA A 241 1.75 -9.69 -7.92
CA ALA A 241 2.16 -9.80 -9.31
C ALA A 241 2.33 -11.27 -9.74
N LEU A 242 3.03 -12.07 -8.92
CA LEU A 242 3.22 -13.51 -9.16
C LEU A 242 1.94 -14.35 -9.10
N ASN A 243 0.87 -13.81 -8.52
CA ASN A 243 -0.43 -14.46 -8.40
C ASN A 243 -1.44 -13.98 -9.45
N LEU A 244 -1.12 -12.97 -10.25
CA LEU A 244 -2.00 -12.43 -11.28
C LEU A 244 -1.71 -13.11 -12.62
N SER A 245 -2.67 -13.90 -13.09
CA SER A 245 -2.65 -14.52 -14.42
C SER A 245 -2.53 -13.45 -15.51
N GLY A 246 -1.79 -13.74 -16.57
CA GLY A 246 -1.41 -12.78 -17.59
C GLY A 246 -0.20 -11.94 -17.19
N LEU A 247 -0.16 -11.32 -16.00
CA LEU A 247 1.06 -10.63 -15.55
C LEU A 247 2.20 -11.62 -15.38
N ARG A 248 1.98 -12.66 -14.57
CA ARG A 248 2.97 -13.71 -14.29
C ARG A 248 3.49 -14.35 -15.58
N ASP A 249 2.60 -14.56 -16.54
CA ASP A 249 2.88 -15.28 -17.78
C ASP A 249 3.74 -14.47 -18.77
N ASN A 250 3.74 -13.14 -18.64
CA ASN A 250 4.57 -12.23 -19.45
C ASN A 250 5.92 -11.89 -18.78
N LEU A 251 6.19 -12.36 -17.56
CA LEU A 251 7.49 -12.18 -16.93
C LEU A 251 8.56 -13.01 -17.65
N ALA A 252 9.65 -12.38 -18.05
CA ALA A 252 10.82 -13.11 -18.53
C ALA A 252 11.35 -14.05 -17.42
N PRO A 253 12.00 -15.18 -17.75
CA PRO A 253 12.45 -16.16 -16.75
C PRO A 253 13.28 -15.57 -15.60
N GLN A 254 14.15 -14.58 -15.88
CA GLN A 254 14.94 -13.93 -14.83
C GLN A 254 14.10 -12.98 -13.99
N GLN A 255 13.17 -12.24 -14.58
CA GLN A 255 12.25 -11.39 -13.83
C GLN A 255 11.40 -12.24 -12.90
N LEU A 256 10.87 -13.36 -13.40
CA LEU A 256 10.13 -14.32 -12.58
C LEU A 256 10.98 -14.84 -11.41
N GLN A 257 12.23 -15.20 -11.67
CA GLN A 257 13.16 -15.67 -10.63
C GLN A 257 13.51 -14.57 -9.61
N ALA A 258 13.77 -13.35 -10.07
CA ALA A 258 14.06 -12.19 -9.22
C ALA A 258 12.86 -11.84 -8.33
N MET A 259 11.65 -11.80 -8.90
CA MET A 259 10.40 -11.56 -8.18
C MET A 259 10.14 -12.63 -7.12
N ARG A 260 10.44 -13.90 -7.42
CA ARG A 260 10.41 -15.00 -6.43
C ARG A 260 11.47 -14.87 -5.34
N GLY A 261 12.50 -14.05 -5.53
CA GLY A 261 13.53 -13.74 -4.54
C GLY A 261 13.10 -12.71 -3.50
N VAL A 262 12.07 -11.89 -3.81
CA VAL A 262 11.56 -10.86 -2.90
C VAL A 262 10.96 -11.52 -1.66
N ARG A 263 11.31 -11.03 -0.47
CA ARG A 263 10.77 -11.55 0.80
C ARG A 263 10.12 -10.43 1.58
N TYR A 264 8.99 -10.77 2.17
CA TYR A 264 8.28 -9.95 3.13
C TYR A 264 8.22 -10.68 4.46
N ASP A 265 8.20 -9.93 5.56
CA ASP A 265 7.74 -10.47 6.82
C ASP A 265 6.20 -10.48 6.88
N HIS A 266 5.72 -10.91 8.04
CA HIS A 266 4.31 -11.20 8.28
C HIS A 266 3.96 -10.73 9.69
N ARG A 267 2.91 -9.93 9.84
CA ARG A 267 2.52 -9.37 11.14
C ARG A 267 1.01 -9.32 11.33
N LEU A 268 0.58 -9.34 12.58
CA LEU A 268 -0.76 -8.93 12.98
C LEU A 268 -0.71 -7.50 13.49
N ALA A 269 -1.69 -6.70 13.09
CA ALA A 269 -1.93 -5.38 13.66
C ALA A 269 -3.30 -5.35 14.32
N LEU A 270 -3.37 -4.85 15.56
CA LEU A 270 -4.60 -4.67 16.31
C LEU A 270 -4.76 -3.18 16.64
N ALA A 271 -5.75 -2.53 16.02
CA ALA A 271 -6.22 -1.23 16.47
C ALA A 271 -7.25 -1.40 17.58
N LEU A 272 -7.12 -0.59 18.62
CA LEU A 272 -8.01 -0.47 19.75
C LEU A 272 -8.39 1.00 19.90
N ILE A 273 -9.69 1.26 20.02
CA ILE A 273 -10.20 2.57 20.41
C ILE A 273 -10.75 2.39 21.82
N PHE A 274 -10.20 3.13 22.77
CA PHE A 274 -10.56 3.07 24.18
C PHE A 274 -11.34 4.30 24.61
N ARG A 275 -12.00 4.20 25.77
CA ARG A 275 -12.52 5.36 26.51
C ARG A 275 -11.38 6.29 26.91
N ALA A 276 -11.65 7.60 26.95
CA ALA A 276 -10.64 8.64 27.19
C ALA A 276 -9.86 8.48 28.50
N HIS A 277 -10.47 7.97 29.57
CA HIS A 277 -9.77 7.85 30.87
C HIS A 277 -8.58 6.88 30.83
N LEU A 278 -8.50 6.00 29.83
CA LEU A 278 -7.34 5.12 29.65
C LEU A 278 -6.12 5.87 29.11
N ALA A 279 -6.27 7.08 28.56
CA ALA A 279 -5.18 7.86 27.96
C ALA A 279 -4.01 8.08 28.93
N SER A 280 -4.28 8.44 30.19
CA SER A 280 -3.24 8.64 31.21
C SER A 280 -2.42 7.37 31.50
N ARG A 281 -3.06 6.20 31.45
CA ARG A 281 -2.38 4.92 31.65
C ARG A 281 -1.52 4.55 30.44
N LEU A 282 -2.01 4.82 29.22
CA LEU A 282 -1.26 4.63 27.98
C LEU A 282 -0.06 5.59 27.88
N GLU A 283 -0.23 6.85 28.28
CA GLU A 283 0.83 7.84 28.43
C GLU A 283 1.92 7.35 29.37
N LYS A 284 1.55 6.83 30.54
CA LYS A 284 2.49 6.26 31.52
C LYS A 284 3.23 5.04 30.97
N LEU A 285 2.52 4.12 30.31
CA LEU A 285 3.13 2.95 29.66
C LEU A 285 4.18 3.38 28.61
N CYS A 286 3.83 4.34 27.77
CA CYS A 286 4.70 4.80 26.69
C CYS A 286 5.73 5.86 27.13
N GLN A 287 5.71 6.29 28.39
CA GLN A 287 6.60 7.31 28.95
C GLN A 287 6.62 8.60 28.10
N GLY A 288 5.44 9.04 27.67
CA GLY A 288 5.27 10.19 26.78
C GLY A 288 5.74 10.02 25.34
N ARG A 289 6.22 8.83 24.97
CA ARG A 289 6.59 8.52 23.59
C ARG A 289 5.36 8.21 22.74
N ALA A 290 5.51 8.43 21.44
CA ALA A 290 4.51 8.04 20.45
C ALA A 290 4.50 6.54 20.19
N GLU A 291 5.64 5.90 20.38
CA GLU A 291 5.83 4.49 20.14
C GLU A 291 6.64 3.87 21.27
N LEU A 292 6.31 2.63 21.61
CA LEU A 292 7.05 1.78 22.54
C LEU A 292 7.34 0.45 21.86
N VAL A 293 8.63 0.13 21.70
CA VAL A 293 9.06 -1.23 21.35
C VAL A 293 9.03 -2.08 22.61
N VAL A 294 8.47 -3.28 22.49
CA VAL A 294 8.33 -4.22 23.59
C VAL A 294 9.15 -5.47 23.28
N GLU A 295 10.03 -5.83 24.20
CA GLU A 295 10.81 -7.07 24.16
C GLU A 295 10.06 -8.20 24.88
N ASP A 296 10.38 -9.45 24.55
CA ASP A 296 9.82 -10.66 25.18
C ASP A 296 8.28 -10.72 25.22
N SER A 297 7.63 -10.10 24.23
CA SER A 297 6.17 -10.05 24.09
C SER A 297 5.70 -10.50 22.70
N PRO A 298 4.48 -11.05 22.57
CA PRO A 298 3.79 -11.14 21.28
C PRO A 298 3.69 -9.80 20.54
N ILE A 299 3.64 -8.70 21.29
CA ILE A 299 3.63 -7.32 20.79
C ILE A 299 5.06 -6.89 20.54
N HIS A 300 5.35 -6.40 19.33
CA HIS A 300 6.63 -5.78 18.99
C HIS A 300 6.59 -4.27 19.19
N LEU A 301 5.50 -3.62 18.76
CA LEU A 301 5.37 -2.17 18.77
C LEU A 301 3.98 -1.77 19.26
N ILE A 302 3.95 -0.85 20.21
CA ILE A 302 2.75 -0.12 20.64
C ILE A 302 2.86 1.29 20.10
N ALA A 303 1.86 1.74 19.32
CA ALA A 303 1.83 3.05 18.71
C ALA A 303 0.60 3.84 19.13
N ARG A 304 0.83 4.92 19.87
CA ARG A 304 -0.17 5.90 20.26
C ARG A 304 -0.55 6.77 19.08
N GLN A 305 -1.84 6.97 18.90
CA GLN A 305 -2.36 7.70 17.73
C GLN A 305 -2.76 9.14 18.09
N ASP A 306 -3.08 9.39 19.36
CA ASP A 306 -3.46 10.69 19.90
C ASP A 306 -2.33 11.74 19.76
N VAL A 307 -1.08 11.32 19.92
CA VAL A 307 0.09 12.19 19.78
C VAL A 307 0.46 12.53 18.32
N LYS A 308 -0.27 11.99 17.35
CA LYS A 308 -0.04 12.22 15.90
C LYS A 308 -0.89 13.37 15.35
N GLY A 309 -1.22 14.35 16.20
CA GLY A 309 -2.15 15.44 15.88
C GLY A 309 -3.62 14.99 15.85
N ARG A 310 -3.98 13.92 16.57
CA ARG A 310 -5.30 13.26 16.54
C ARG A 310 -5.87 13.02 17.93
N SER A 311 -5.62 13.94 18.85
CA SER A 311 -6.18 13.89 20.20
C SER A 311 -7.70 14.08 20.15
N HIS A 312 -8.43 13.30 20.93
CA HIS A 312 -9.87 13.44 21.09
C HIS A 312 -10.24 13.40 22.57
N ASP A 313 -11.23 14.20 22.97
CA ASP A 313 -11.62 14.33 24.37
C ASP A 313 -12.30 13.06 24.93
N ASN A 314 -12.98 12.31 24.06
CA ASN A 314 -13.85 11.20 24.47
C ASN A 314 -13.29 9.81 24.18
N ALA A 315 -12.17 9.71 23.45
CA ALA A 315 -11.57 8.43 23.09
C ALA A 315 -10.07 8.54 22.79
N VAL A 316 -9.36 7.45 23.00
CA VAL A 316 -7.93 7.33 22.64
C VAL A 316 -7.71 6.11 21.75
N ALA A 317 -6.91 6.26 20.70
CA ALA A 317 -6.58 5.18 19.79
C ALA A 317 -5.15 4.66 20.01
N LEU A 318 -5.03 3.34 20.00
CA LEU A 318 -3.79 2.59 20.16
C LEU A 318 -3.69 1.54 19.06
N VAL A 319 -2.49 1.33 18.53
CA VAL A 319 -2.21 0.24 17.59
C VAL A 319 -1.10 -0.64 18.14
N LEU A 320 -1.34 -1.95 18.12
CA LEU A 320 -0.35 -2.96 18.46
C LEU A 320 0.09 -3.65 17.18
N HIS A 321 1.39 -3.72 16.91
CA HIS A 321 1.96 -4.61 15.90
C HIS A 321 2.62 -5.79 16.60
N SER A 322 2.32 -6.99 16.14
CA SER A 322 2.92 -8.20 16.68
C SER A 322 4.36 -8.40 16.16
N THR A 323 5.11 -9.25 16.85
CA THR A 323 6.35 -9.80 16.28
C THR A 323 6.04 -10.70 15.08
N PRO A 324 6.98 -10.85 14.11
CA PRO A 324 6.82 -11.80 13.02
C PRO A 324 6.75 -13.26 13.50
N ALA A 325 7.55 -13.62 14.51
CA ALA A 325 7.56 -14.96 15.10
C ALA A 325 6.20 -15.33 15.69
N PHE A 326 5.59 -14.42 16.46
CA PHE A 326 4.23 -14.62 16.98
C PHE A 326 3.21 -14.77 15.86
N ALA A 327 3.25 -13.91 14.84
CA ALA A 327 2.27 -13.94 13.76
C ALA A 327 2.33 -15.27 12.97
N ALA A 328 3.54 -15.82 12.77
CA ALA A 328 3.76 -17.13 12.15
C ALA A 328 3.21 -18.28 13.02
N SER A 329 3.54 -18.30 14.32
CA SER A 329 3.03 -19.31 15.27
C SER A 329 1.50 -19.26 15.37
N ASN A 330 0.93 -18.07 15.51
CA ASN A 330 -0.52 -17.87 15.55
C ASN A 330 -1.22 -18.35 14.27
N LEU A 331 -0.59 -18.18 13.10
CA LEU A 331 -1.14 -18.72 11.85
C LEU A 331 -1.18 -20.27 11.85
N GLN A 332 -0.20 -20.94 12.44
CA GLN A 332 -0.18 -22.40 12.58
C GLN A 332 -1.29 -22.87 13.54
N VAL A 333 -1.40 -22.24 14.71
CA VAL A 333 -2.48 -22.51 15.68
C VAL A 333 -3.85 -22.31 15.04
N ALA A 334 -4.06 -21.17 14.36
CA ALA A 334 -5.32 -20.88 13.69
C ALA A 334 -5.70 -21.94 12.64
N LYS A 335 -4.72 -22.45 11.87
CA LYS A 335 -4.93 -23.56 10.93
C LYS A 335 -5.30 -24.86 11.64
N GLN A 336 -4.58 -25.21 12.72
CA GLN A 336 -4.82 -26.43 13.51
C GLN A 336 -6.26 -26.49 14.05
N TYR A 337 -6.79 -25.35 14.51
CA TYR A 337 -8.14 -25.26 15.06
C TYR A 337 -9.22 -24.81 14.06
N ASN A 338 -8.88 -24.70 12.77
CA ASN A 338 -9.77 -24.21 11.70
C ASN A 338 -10.48 -22.89 12.04
N ARG A 339 -9.73 -21.92 12.57
CA ARG A 339 -10.19 -20.57 12.92
C ARG A 339 -9.43 -19.51 12.13
N PRO A 340 -10.01 -18.31 11.91
CA PRO A 340 -9.26 -17.23 11.30
C PRO A 340 -8.13 -16.75 12.24
N PRO A 341 -6.91 -16.45 11.76
CA PRO A 341 -5.78 -16.02 12.60
C PRO A 341 -6.05 -14.80 13.49
N LYS A 342 -7.06 -14.00 13.13
CA LYS A 342 -7.43 -12.79 13.84
C LYS A 342 -8.04 -13.05 15.22
N GLU A 343 -8.71 -14.18 15.41
CA GLU A 343 -9.37 -14.51 16.67
C GLU A 343 -8.36 -14.83 17.80
N PRO A 344 -7.53 -15.89 17.69
CA PRO A 344 -6.52 -16.17 18.70
C PRO A 344 -5.47 -15.04 18.79
N GLY A 345 -5.15 -14.42 17.66
CA GLY A 345 -4.23 -13.29 17.61
C GLY A 345 -4.73 -12.08 18.42
N LYS A 346 -6.02 -11.73 18.31
CA LYS A 346 -6.60 -10.64 19.11
C LYS A 346 -6.53 -10.95 20.60
N ALA A 347 -6.94 -12.14 21.01
CA ALA A 347 -6.96 -12.54 22.41
C ALA A 347 -5.56 -12.45 23.03
N ALA A 348 -4.54 -13.01 22.36
CA ALA A 348 -3.16 -12.98 22.85
C ALA A 348 -2.58 -11.55 22.92
N LEU A 349 -2.85 -10.70 21.93
CA LEU A 349 -2.40 -9.30 21.95
C LEU A 349 -3.11 -8.48 23.04
N ILE A 350 -4.40 -8.73 23.30
CA ILE A 350 -5.12 -8.09 24.42
C ILE A 350 -4.56 -8.57 25.76
N SER A 351 -4.31 -9.87 25.93
CA SER A 351 -3.72 -10.41 27.16
C SER A 351 -2.36 -9.77 27.45
N SER A 352 -1.47 -9.70 26.45
CA SER A 352 -0.15 -9.08 26.64
C SER A 352 -0.26 -7.58 26.92
N LEU A 353 -1.17 -6.86 26.27
CA LEU A 353 -1.41 -5.45 26.61
C LEU A 353 -1.96 -5.29 28.04
N ALA A 354 -2.84 -6.17 28.49
CA ALA A 354 -3.39 -6.13 29.85
C ALA A 354 -2.28 -6.34 30.90
N GLU A 355 -1.37 -7.28 30.67
CA GLU A 355 -0.19 -7.50 31.51
C GLU A 355 0.68 -6.25 31.59
N LEU A 356 1.00 -5.64 30.45
CA LEU A 356 1.78 -4.39 30.38
C LEU A 356 1.09 -3.22 31.11
N LEU A 357 -0.24 -3.15 31.06
CA LEU A 357 -1.04 -2.14 31.75
C LEU A 357 -1.32 -2.48 33.22
N GLN A 358 -0.90 -3.67 33.70
CA GLN A 358 -1.21 -4.20 35.02
C GLN A 358 -2.73 -4.24 35.29
N MET A 359 -3.50 -4.72 34.30
CA MET A 359 -4.95 -4.84 34.31
C MET A 359 -5.38 -6.29 34.13
N LYS A 360 -6.57 -6.63 34.63
CA LYS A 360 -7.21 -7.89 34.23
C LYS A 360 -7.76 -7.74 32.81
N VAL A 361 -7.68 -8.80 32.00
CA VAL A 361 -8.22 -8.81 30.63
C VAL A 361 -9.70 -8.35 30.57
N PRO A 362 -10.63 -8.84 31.41
CA PRO A 362 -12.01 -8.38 31.38
C PRO A 362 -12.20 -6.90 31.76
N GLU A 363 -11.27 -6.31 32.51
CA GLU A 363 -11.29 -4.88 32.81
C GLU A 363 -10.86 -4.08 31.59
N LEU A 364 -9.75 -4.48 30.94
CA LEU A 364 -9.28 -3.83 29.71
C LEU A 364 -10.32 -3.93 28.57
N GLU A 365 -10.96 -5.08 28.40
CA GLU A 365 -11.97 -5.28 27.35
C GLU A 365 -13.19 -4.37 27.51
N LYS A 366 -13.59 -4.06 28.75
CA LYS A 366 -14.68 -3.10 29.02
C LYS A 366 -14.35 -1.67 28.59
N GLU A 367 -13.06 -1.35 28.49
CA GLU A 367 -12.58 -0.04 28.04
C GLU A 367 -12.54 0.08 26.51
N VAL A 368 -12.58 -1.04 25.78
CA VAL A 368 -12.52 -1.04 24.30
C VAL A 368 -13.88 -0.65 23.72
N LEU A 369 -13.93 0.53 23.11
CA LEU A 369 -15.09 1.05 22.38
C LEU A 369 -15.21 0.44 20.97
N ASP A 370 -14.07 0.16 20.33
CA ASP A 370 -14.01 -0.47 19.01
C ASP A 370 -12.66 -1.15 18.78
N SER A 371 -12.61 -2.11 17.86
CA SER A 371 -11.36 -2.78 17.54
C SER A 371 -11.31 -3.35 16.12
N LYS A 372 -10.09 -3.43 15.58
CA LYS A 372 -9.86 -4.02 14.25
C LYS A 372 -8.55 -4.80 14.24
N VAL A 373 -8.65 -6.06 13.83
CA VAL A 373 -7.46 -6.87 13.53
C VAL A 373 -7.20 -6.89 12.02
N VAL A 374 -5.98 -6.55 11.63
CA VAL A 374 -5.46 -6.70 10.27
C VAL A 374 -4.34 -7.73 10.26
N HIS A 375 -4.35 -8.55 9.22
CA HIS A 375 -3.37 -9.60 9.01
C HIS A 375 -2.55 -9.28 7.78
N TRP A 376 -1.33 -8.76 7.99
CA TRP A 376 -0.44 -8.34 6.93
C TRP A 376 0.43 -9.53 6.52
N ARG A 377 0.04 -10.17 5.41
CA ARG A 377 0.76 -11.33 4.88
C ARG A 377 2.07 -10.96 4.19
N GLN A 378 2.08 -9.80 3.56
CA GLN A 378 3.25 -9.12 3.04
C GLN A 378 3.30 -7.78 3.77
N CYS A 379 3.99 -7.72 4.92
CA CYS A 379 4.01 -6.51 5.75
C CYS A 379 5.16 -5.59 5.35
N GLN A 380 6.38 -5.89 5.81
CA GLN A 380 7.61 -5.17 5.51
C GLN A 380 8.46 -5.96 4.51
N VAL A 381 9.11 -5.26 3.58
CA VAL A 381 10.11 -5.87 2.68
C VAL A 381 11.36 -6.23 3.50
N GLN A 382 11.72 -7.51 3.51
CA GLN A 382 12.92 -8.05 4.18
C GLN A 382 14.06 -8.27 3.20
N LYS A 383 13.72 -8.68 1.98
CA LYS A 383 14.68 -8.84 0.88
C LYS A 383 14.08 -8.16 -0.35
N PRO A 384 14.53 -6.95 -0.71
CA PRO A 384 14.05 -6.29 -1.91
C PRO A 384 14.60 -6.97 -3.17
N LEU A 385 14.02 -6.60 -4.30
CA LEU A 385 14.56 -6.95 -5.60
C LEU A 385 15.83 -6.12 -5.85
N GLN A 386 16.88 -6.79 -6.33
CA GLN A 386 18.18 -6.19 -6.60
C GLN A 386 18.37 -5.98 -8.11
N ASP A 387 19.19 -4.99 -8.49
CA ASP A 387 19.77 -4.83 -9.82
C ASP A 387 18.81 -4.55 -11.01
N LEU A 388 17.53 -4.21 -10.77
CA LEU A 388 16.56 -3.87 -11.84
C LEU A 388 15.99 -2.44 -11.74
N GLY A 389 16.60 -1.56 -10.93
CA GLY A 389 16.12 -0.20 -10.71
C GLY A 389 14.81 -0.12 -9.91
N SER A 390 14.25 1.09 -9.81
CA SER A 390 13.06 1.37 -8.97
C SER A 390 11.72 1.06 -9.67
N ALA A 391 11.72 0.74 -10.95
CA ALA A 391 10.56 0.24 -11.71
C ALA A 391 11.03 -0.83 -12.71
N MET A 392 10.18 -1.81 -13.04
CA MET A 392 10.56 -2.89 -13.96
C MET A 392 9.59 -2.99 -15.14
N LEU A 393 10.13 -2.89 -16.36
CA LEU A 393 9.39 -3.14 -17.60
C LEU A 393 9.16 -4.63 -17.82
N VAL A 394 7.92 -5.00 -18.14
CA VAL A 394 7.48 -6.33 -18.56
C VAL A 394 6.89 -6.17 -19.95
N ASP A 395 7.49 -6.85 -20.93
CA ASP A 395 7.07 -6.76 -22.32
C ASP A 395 5.75 -7.53 -22.54
N PRO A 396 4.78 -6.96 -23.27
CA PRO A 396 4.73 -5.61 -23.83
C PRO A 396 4.08 -4.58 -22.89
N MET A 397 4.60 -3.35 -22.82
CA MET A 397 3.94 -2.17 -22.22
C MET A 397 3.28 -2.38 -20.83
N LEU A 398 3.91 -3.18 -19.96
CA LEU A 398 3.49 -3.36 -18.58
C LEU A 398 4.63 -2.95 -17.64
N ILE A 399 4.35 -2.12 -16.65
CA ILE A 399 5.34 -1.64 -15.69
C ILE A 399 4.99 -2.20 -14.32
N LEU A 400 5.97 -2.82 -13.63
CA LEU A 400 5.85 -3.09 -12.20
C LEU A 400 6.42 -1.93 -11.41
N ALA A 401 5.65 -1.50 -10.41
CA ALA A 401 6.03 -0.47 -9.46
C ALA A 401 5.71 -0.95 -8.03
N GLY A 402 6.56 -0.61 -7.07
CA GLY A 402 6.38 -0.93 -5.67
C GLY A 402 7.63 -0.67 -4.86
N ASP A 403 7.43 -0.44 -3.55
CA ASP A 403 8.49 -0.27 -2.56
C ASP A 403 9.55 -1.39 -2.57
N TYR A 404 9.21 -2.60 -3.02
CA TYR A 404 10.13 -3.73 -3.10
C TYR A 404 11.20 -3.60 -4.21
N LEU A 405 11.08 -2.62 -5.11
CA LEU A 405 12.05 -2.32 -6.17
C LEU A 405 13.07 -1.25 -5.76
N ALA A 406 12.80 -0.49 -4.71
CA ALA A 406 13.60 0.67 -4.33
C ALA A 406 14.82 0.35 -3.46
N GLN A 407 15.44 -0.82 -3.68
CA GLN A 407 16.73 -1.24 -3.09
C GLN A 407 16.90 -0.86 -1.60
N ASP A 408 17.72 0.15 -1.29
CA ASP A 408 18.09 0.62 0.05
C ASP A 408 16.97 1.38 0.77
N ALA A 409 16.01 1.92 0.03
CA ALA A 409 14.78 2.54 0.51
C ALA A 409 13.59 1.57 0.56
N ALA A 410 13.80 0.28 0.33
CA ALA A 410 12.71 -0.67 0.20
C ALA A 410 11.85 -0.79 1.46
N GLY A 411 10.54 -0.91 1.26
CA GLY A 411 9.58 -0.97 2.36
C GLY A 411 9.32 0.35 3.07
N SER A 412 9.72 1.49 2.48
CA SER A 412 9.49 2.84 3.02
C SER A 412 8.64 3.71 2.08
N PHE A 413 8.24 4.89 2.56
CA PHE A 413 7.58 5.90 1.73
C PHE A 413 8.51 6.43 0.63
N GLN A 414 9.77 6.72 0.97
CA GLN A 414 10.82 7.06 0.01
C GLN A 414 10.88 6.03 -1.13
N GLY A 415 10.92 4.75 -0.80
CA GLY A 415 10.94 3.70 -1.81
C GLY A 415 9.66 3.62 -2.66
N CYS A 416 8.50 3.98 -2.08
CA CYS A 416 7.29 4.13 -2.88
C CYS A 416 7.38 5.30 -3.87
N LEU A 417 7.99 6.42 -3.47
CA LEU A 417 8.18 7.61 -4.29
C LEU A 417 9.19 7.36 -5.42
N ASP A 418 10.35 6.78 -5.10
CA ASP A 418 11.37 6.44 -6.10
C ASP A 418 10.83 5.48 -7.17
N SER A 419 10.04 4.49 -6.73
CA SER A 419 9.39 3.57 -7.65
C SER A 419 8.32 4.24 -8.51
N ALA A 420 7.59 5.20 -7.94
CA ALA A 420 6.55 5.92 -8.66
C ALA A 420 7.12 6.87 -9.72
N GLU A 421 8.18 7.61 -9.40
CA GLU A 421 8.90 8.48 -10.34
C GLU A 421 9.49 7.70 -11.51
N ALA A 422 10.14 6.55 -11.21
CA ALA A 422 10.68 5.67 -12.24
C ALA A 422 9.58 5.09 -13.16
N ALA A 423 8.45 4.69 -12.59
CA ALA A 423 7.32 4.17 -13.37
C ALA A 423 6.66 5.24 -14.24
N ALA A 424 6.49 6.47 -13.73
CA ALA A 424 5.95 7.59 -14.51
C ALA A 424 6.87 7.97 -15.69
N THR A 425 8.18 8.05 -15.43
CA THR A 425 9.22 8.28 -16.45
C THR A 425 9.15 7.22 -17.56
N MET A 426 9.16 5.95 -17.17
CA MET A 426 9.11 4.81 -18.09
C MET A 426 7.80 4.77 -18.89
N ALA A 427 6.66 5.12 -18.28
CA ALA A 427 5.40 5.19 -19.00
C ALA A 427 5.41 6.28 -20.07
N CYS A 428 5.96 7.47 -19.77
CA CYS A 428 6.13 8.52 -20.76
C CYS A 428 7.12 8.14 -21.87
N ASP A 429 8.19 7.41 -21.56
CA ASP A 429 9.11 6.87 -22.58
C ASP A 429 8.41 5.89 -23.53
N LEU A 430 7.55 5.01 -23.01
CA LEU A 430 6.83 4.03 -23.83
C LEU A 430 5.74 4.66 -24.70
N LEU A 431 5.07 5.71 -24.20
CA LEU A 431 3.96 6.36 -24.91
C LEU A 431 4.42 7.43 -25.90
N TYR A 432 5.50 8.15 -25.58
CA TYR A 432 5.91 9.35 -26.32
C TYR A 432 7.39 9.36 -26.69
N GLY A 433 8.16 8.33 -26.32
CA GLY A 433 9.54 8.19 -26.72
C GLY A 433 9.67 8.05 -28.24
N PRO A 434 10.85 8.39 -28.81
CA PRO A 434 11.11 8.15 -30.22
C PRO A 434 10.84 6.68 -30.54
N SER A 435 10.13 6.43 -31.64
CA SER A 435 9.71 5.08 -32.08
C SER A 435 10.86 4.17 -32.50
N GLU A 436 12.10 4.49 -32.11
CA GLU A 436 13.17 3.51 -32.11
C GLU A 436 12.72 2.41 -31.16
N LYS A 437 12.15 1.35 -31.74
CA LYS A 437 11.86 0.10 -31.05
C LYS A 437 13.06 -0.13 -30.14
N PRO A 438 12.88 -0.10 -28.80
CA PRO A 438 13.99 -0.36 -27.91
C PRO A 438 14.58 -1.65 -28.43
N ALA A 439 15.87 -1.65 -28.77
CA ALA A 439 16.56 -2.89 -28.97
C ALA A 439 16.39 -3.61 -27.66
N VAL A 440 15.36 -4.47 -27.57
CA VAL A 440 15.20 -5.43 -26.50
C VAL A 440 16.56 -6.07 -26.51
N ARG A 441 17.35 -5.81 -25.47
CA ARG A 441 18.51 -6.63 -25.18
C ARG A 441 17.91 -7.99 -24.88
N ARG A 442 17.56 -8.73 -25.94
CA ARG A 442 17.43 -10.17 -25.94
C ARG A 442 18.73 -10.57 -25.28
N TRP A 443 18.63 -11.05 -24.06
CA TRP A 443 19.76 -11.69 -23.43
C TRP A 443 20.24 -12.74 -24.42
N GLY A 444 21.32 -12.39 -25.11
CA GLY A 444 22.01 -13.31 -25.98
C GLY A 444 22.36 -14.49 -25.11
N LYS A 445 22.01 -15.69 -25.58
CA LYS A 445 22.73 -16.90 -25.18
C LYS A 445 24.21 -16.51 -25.17
N GLN A 446 24.84 -16.54 -24.00
CA GLN A 446 26.29 -16.56 -23.94
C GLN A 446 26.70 -17.77 -24.77
N GLN A 447 27.16 -17.52 -26.00
CA GLN A 447 27.92 -18.50 -26.74
C GLN A 447 29.20 -18.67 -25.93
N ALA A 448 29.32 -19.83 -25.30
CA ALA A 448 30.59 -20.30 -24.79
C ALA A 448 31.56 -20.33 -25.97
N THR A 449 32.43 -19.34 -26.05
CA THR A 449 33.64 -19.43 -26.85
C THR A 449 34.52 -20.47 -26.20
N LYS A 450 34.56 -21.66 -26.82
CA LYS A 450 35.70 -22.56 -26.74
C LYS A 450 36.92 -21.77 -27.22
N GLU A 451 37.79 -21.40 -26.30
CA GLU A 451 39.19 -21.16 -26.65
C GLU A 451 39.98 -22.41 -26.29
N GLU A 452 40.61 -22.93 -27.33
CA GLU A 452 41.46 -24.10 -27.35
C GLU A 452 42.72 -23.91 -26.51
N ALA A 453 43.14 -25.05 -25.98
CA ALA A 453 44.45 -25.25 -25.40
C ALA A 453 45.53 -25.10 -26.49
N ASP A 454 46.57 -24.34 -26.19
CA ASP A 454 47.94 -24.69 -26.57
C ASP A 454 48.92 -24.10 -25.54
N GLY A 455 49.81 -24.95 -25.02
CA GLY A 455 50.82 -24.61 -24.02
C GLY A 455 51.99 -23.79 -24.60
N PRO A 456 53.07 -23.53 -23.82
CA PRO A 456 53.85 -24.62 -23.22
C PRO A 456 54.27 -24.42 -21.76
N ALA A 457 54.71 -25.55 -21.20
CA ALA A 457 55.18 -25.76 -19.85
C ALA A 457 56.28 -24.79 -19.39
N VAL A 458 56.18 -24.32 -18.14
CA VAL A 458 57.35 -23.88 -17.37
C VAL A 458 57.30 -24.48 -15.96
N SER A 459 58.46 -25.01 -15.61
CA SER A 459 58.88 -25.71 -14.39
C SER A 459 58.45 -25.08 -13.07
N GLY A 460 58.17 -25.94 -12.10
CA GLY A 460 57.67 -25.56 -10.79
C GLY A 460 58.65 -24.84 -9.87
N LYS A 461 58.10 -24.36 -8.76
CA LYS A 461 58.80 -24.25 -7.48
C LYS A 461 57.80 -24.26 -6.33
N ARG A 462 58.10 -25.19 -5.42
CA ARG A 462 57.40 -25.55 -4.19
C ARG A 462 57.79 -24.52 -3.12
N TRP A 463 56.83 -23.83 -2.51
CA TRP A 463 57.07 -23.09 -1.27
C TRP A 463 56.27 -23.74 -0.14
N ARG A 464 57.03 -24.32 0.80
CA ARG A 464 56.56 -24.77 2.10
C ARG A 464 56.41 -23.55 3.00
N ALA A 465 55.34 -23.57 3.80
CA ALA A 465 55.19 -22.76 4.99
C ALA A 465 56.28 -23.09 6.04
N LYS A 466 56.82 -22.05 6.67
CA LYS A 466 57.33 -22.02 8.05
C LYS A 466 57.26 -20.59 8.55
N GLY A 467 56.71 -20.42 9.75
CA GLY A 467 56.50 -19.15 10.45
C GLY A 467 55.25 -19.27 11.30
#